data_AF-A0A132C0B5-F1
#
_entry.id   AF-A0A132C0B5-F1
#
_cell.length_a   1.000
_cell.length_b   1.000
_cell.length_c   1.000
_cell.angle_alpha   90.00
_cell.angle_beta   90.00
_cell.angle_gamma   90.00
#
_symmetry.space_group_name_H-M   'P 1'
#
loop_
_entity.id
_entity.type
_entity.pdbx_description
1 polymer ?
#
loop_
_entity_poly.entity_id
_entity_poly.type
_entity_poly.pdbx_seq_one_letter_code
_entity_poly.pdbx_strand_id
1 'polypeptide(L)' 'MLRGGGGADVFVFSRAHGEDKIRDFRPELDQIDLSALRVTYEALDISRAGRLTVVDTGAGEIRLSGLHPDQIDADDFLF' A
#
# COMPACT_ATOMS: atom_id res chain seq x y z
N MET A 1 4.00 11.82 -1.23
CA MET A 1 2.66 11.83 -1.85
C MET A 1 2.79 11.30 -3.26
N LEU A 2 2.14 10.18 -3.53
CA LEU A 2 2.18 9.48 -4.82
C LEU A 2 0.79 9.56 -5.47
N ARG A 3 0.77 9.64 -6.80
CA ARG A 3 -0.42 9.55 -7.65
C ARG A 3 -0.11 8.59 -8.79
N GLY A 4 -0.97 7.61 -9.01
CA GLY A 4 -0.82 6.64 -10.10
C GLY A 4 -1.16 7.26 -11.46
N GLY A 5 -2.25 8.02 -11.51
CA GLY A 5 -2.80 8.53 -12.77
C GLY A 5 -3.96 7.67 -13.25
N GLY A 6 -4.00 7.31 -14.53
CA GLY A 6 -4.99 6.39 -15.09
C GLY A 6 -4.29 5.22 -15.76
N GLY A 7 -4.90 4.04 -15.76
CA GLY A 7 -4.26 2.79 -16.18
C GLY A 7 -4.20 1.79 -15.02
N ALA A 8 -3.26 0.84 -15.07
CA ALA A 8 -2.89 -0.02 -13.96
C ALA A 8 -1.51 0.46 -13.46
N ASP A 9 -1.46 0.99 -12.24
CA ASP A 9 -0.26 1.64 -11.71
C ASP A 9 0.46 0.74 -10.70
N VAL A 10 1.80 0.80 -10.65
CA VAL A 10 2.61 0.06 -9.67
C VAL A 10 3.39 1.02 -8.79
N PHE A 11 3.16 0.97 -7.48
CA PHE A 11 3.84 1.79 -6.48
C PHE A 11 4.94 0.99 -5.78
N VAL A 12 6.21 1.33 -6.04
CA VAL A 12 7.37 0.55 -5.57
C VAL A 12 7.95 1.15 -4.29
N PHE A 13 8.12 0.32 -3.25
CA PHE A 13 8.65 0.73 -1.95
C PHE A 13 9.93 -0.02 -1.58
N SER A 14 10.84 0.66 -0.88
CA SER A 14 12.12 0.10 -0.42
C SER A 14 12.30 0.29 1.10
N ARG A 15 13.29 -0.38 1.71
CA ARG A 15 13.46 -0.53 3.17
C ARG A 15 13.51 0.74 4.03
N ALA A 16 13.54 1.92 3.44
CA ALA A 16 13.55 3.20 4.16
C ALA A 16 12.54 4.19 3.55
N HIS A 17 11.35 3.70 3.18
CA HIS A 17 10.32 4.52 2.55
C HIS A 17 9.64 5.49 3.52
N GLY A 18 9.63 5.22 4.82
CA GLY A 18 9.15 6.16 5.84
C GLY A 18 7.63 6.22 5.86
N GLU A 19 7.04 7.41 5.70
CA GLU A 19 5.59 7.59 5.68
C GLU A 19 5.12 8.13 4.33
N ASP A 20 4.43 7.30 3.57
CA ASP A 20 3.94 7.65 2.24
C ASP A 20 2.42 7.69 2.18
N LYS A 21 1.90 8.49 1.25
CA LYS A 21 0.46 8.65 1.04
C LYS A 21 0.10 8.52 -0.43
N ILE A 22 -0.80 7.59 -0.72
CA ILE A 22 -1.39 7.35 -2.04
C ILE A 22 -2.85 7.84 -2.00
N ARG A 23 -3.27 8.62 -3.00
CA ARG A 23 -4.61 9.27 -3.00
C ARG A 23 -5.62 8.63 -3.94
N ASP A 24 -5.16 7.84 -4.89
CA ASP A 24 -5.91 7.33 -6.04
C ASP A 24 -5.67 5.84 -6.29
N PHE A 25 -5.24 5.09 -5.26
CA PHE A 25 -5.11 3.63 -5.34
C PHE A 25 -6.46 3.00 -5.65
N ARG A 26 -6.50 2.16 -6.68
CA ARG A 26 -7.67 1.38 -7.09
C ARG A 26 -7.37 -0.10 -6.88
N PRO A 27 -7.96 -0.73 -5.84
CA PRO A 27 -7.87 -2.18 -5.66
C PRO A 27 -8.29 -2.92 -6.93
N GLU A 28 -7.76 -4.13 -7.12
CA GLU A 28 -7.94 -4.98 -8.32
C GLU A 28 -7.29 -4.43 -9.63
N LEU A 29 -6.72 -3.22 -9.61
CA LEU A 29 -6.15 -2.58 -10.81
C LEU A 29 -4.73 -2.05 -10.59
N ASP A 30 -4.49 -1.37 -9.48
CA ASP A 30 -3.17 -0.87 -9.09
C ASP A 30 -2.50 -1.89 -8.14
N GLN A 31 -1.17 -1.88 -8.08
CA GLN A 31 -0.39 -2.77 -7.21
C GLN A 31 0.64 -2.02 -6.38
N ILE A 32 0.95 -2.54 -5.20
CA ILE A 32 2.02 -2.07 -4.32
C ILE A 32 3.15 -3.11 -4.34
N ASP A 33 4.32 -2.72 -4.83
CA ASP A 33 5.49 -3.60 -4.88
C ASP A 33 6.35 -3.45 -3.62
N LEU A 34 6.36 -4.51 -2.82
CA LEU A 34 7.13 -4.67 -1.58
C LEU A 34 8.27 -5.69 -1.73
N SER A 35 8.59 -6.13 -2.95
CA SER A 35 9.60 -7.17 -3.18
C SER A 35 10.99 -6.82 -2.66
N ALA A 36 11.32 -5.52 -2.64
CA ALA A 36 12.57 -5.03 -2.06
C ALA A 36 12.62 -5.16 -0.52
N LEU A 37 11.48 -5.31 0.16
CA LEU A 37 11.38 -5.44 1.61
C LEU A 37 11.60 -6.89 2.08
N ARG A 38 11.30 -7.88 1.22
CA ARG A 38 11.32 -9.31 1.55
C ARG A 38 10.41 -9.66 2.73
N VAL A 39 9.21 -9.09 2.74
CA VAL A 39 8.13 -9.39 3.69
C VAL A 39 7.07 -10.26 3.01
N THR A 40 6.10 -10.78 3.77
CA THR A 40 4.91 -11.45 3.23
C THR A 40 3.67 -10.65 3.61
N TYR A 41 2.53 -10.99 3.01
CA TYR A 41 1.25 -10.33 3.31
C TYR A 41 0.88 -10.46 4.80
N GLU A 42 1.13 -11.62 5.40
CA GLU A 42 0.83 -11.89 6.81
C GLU A 42 1.71 -11.09 7.78
N ALA A 43 2.82 -10.52 7.29
CA ALA A 43 3.68 -9.66 8.09
C ALA A 43 3.22 -8.19 8.09
N LEU A 44 2.25 -7.83 7.24
CA LEU A 44 1.70 -6.48 7.17
C LEU A 44 0.67 -6.27 8.29
N ASP A 45 0.71 -5.10 8.93
CA ASP A 45 -0.41 -4.64 9.78
C ASP A 45 -1.25 -3.66 8.96
N ILE A 46 -2.47 -4.08 8.63
CA ILE A 46 -3.41 -3.29 7.84
C ILE A 46 -4.52 -2.80 8.77
N SER A 47 -4.51 -1.49 9.04
CA SER A 47 -5.38 -0.87 10.03
C SER A 47 -6.07 0.39 9.51
N ARG A 48 -7.08 0.86 10.24
CA ARG A 48 -7.81 2.08 9.89
C ARG A 48 -7.35 3.26 10.73
N ALA A 49 -6.98 4.36 10.07
CA ALA A 49 -6.67 5.64 10.70
C ALA A 49 -7.58 6.75 10.13
N GLY A 50 -8.71 6.99 10.79
CA GLY A 50 -9.72 7.96 10.33
C GLY A 50 -10.33 7.57 8.97
N ARG A 51 -9.98 8.31 7.91
CA ARG A 51 -10.42 8.06 6.52
C ARG A 51 -9.34 7.36 5.67
N LEU A 52 -8.28 6.90 6.30
CA LEU A 52 -7.15 6.24 5.66
C LEU A 52 -7.13 4.76 6.05
N THR A 53 -6.71 3.93 5.10
CA THR A 53 -6.15 2.61 5.40
C THR A 53 -4.64 2.78 5.53
N VAL A 54 -4.05 2.22 6.58
CA VAL A 54 -2.62 2.26 6.84
C VAL A 54 -2.10 0.84 6.70
N VAL A 55 -1.08 0.66 5.88
CA VAL A 55 -0.32 -0.57 5.73
C VAL A 55 1.04 -0.33 6.37
N ASP A 56 1.26 -0.89 7.55
CA ASP A 56 2.58 -0.92 8.17
C ASP A 56 3.35 -2.14 7.65
N THR A 57 4.51 -1.87 7.06
CA THR A 57 5.40 -2.87 6.46
C THR A 57 6.55 -3.29 7.39
N GLY A 58 6.64 -2.70 8.59
CA GLY A 58 7.79 -2.77 9.49
C GLY A 58 8.99 -1.91 9.05
N ALA A 59 9.04 -1.49 7.79
CA ALA A 59 10.03 -0.58 7.23
C ALA A 59 9.50 0.86 7.05
N GLY A 60 8.21 1.06 7.30
CA GLY A 60 7.49 2.32 7.11
C GLY A 60 5.98 2.08 6.90
N GLU A 61 5.23 3.16 6.78
CA GLU A 61 3.78 3.18 6.62
C GLU A 61 3.35 3.69 5.24
N ILE A 62 2.45 2.95 4.59
CA ILE A 62 1.77 3.37 3.37
C ILE A 62 0.32 3.73 3.73
N ARG A 63 -0.08 4.96 3.44
CA ARG A 63 -1.41 5.49 3.79
C ARG A 63 -2.27 5.66 2.54
N LEU A 64 -3.30 4.83 2.41
CA LEU A 64 -4.24 4.82 1.29
C LEU A 64 -5.47 5.66 1.61
N SER A 65 -5.75 6.66 0.77
CA SER A 65 -6.86 7.58 1.00
C SER A 65 -8.17 7.03 0.45
N GLY A 66 -9.24 7.10 1.25
CA GLY A 66 -10.59 6.79 0.76
C GLY A 66 -10.92 5.31 0.65
N LEU A 67 -10.01 4.43 1.08
CA LEU A 67 -10.21 2.99 1.16
C LEU A 67 -10.44 2.56 2.60
N HIS A 68 -11.21 1.49 2.76
CA HIS A 68 -11.35 0.76 4.02
C HIS A 68 -10.43 -0.48 4.02
N PRO A 69 -9.88 -0.90 5.17
CA PRO A 69 -8.96 -2.04 5.22
C PRO A 69 -9.50 -3.35 4.64
N ASP A 70 -10.81 -3.57 4.67
CA ASP A 70 -11.47 -4.75 4.08
C ASP A 70 -11.53 -4.73 2.55
N GLN A 71 -11.09 -3.65 1.91
CA GLN A 71 -10.96 -3.51 0.46
C GLN A 71 -9.53 -3.76 -0.01
N ILE A 72 -8.62 -4.10 0.91
CA ILE A 72 -7.22 -4.38 0.63
C ILE A 72 -7.00 -5.86 0.92
N ASP A 73 -6.44 -6.58 -0.03
CA ASP A 73 -6.10 -7.99 0.13
C ASP A 73 -4.70 -8.30 -0.45
N ALA A 74 -4.33 -9.58 -0.45
CA ALA A 74 -3.01 -10.00 -0.87
C ALA A 74 -2.74 -9.76 -2.37
N ASP A 75 -3.77 -9.70 -3.22
CA ASP A 75 -3.62 -9.53 -4.67
C ASP A 75 -3.23 -8.08 -5.04
N ASP A 76 -3.42 -7.13 -4.11
CA ASP A 76 -2.97 -5.74 -4.24
C ASP A 76 -1.45 -5.58 -4.07
N PHE A 77 -0.72 -6.63 -3.65
CA PHE A 77 0.70 -6.55 -3.32
C PHE A 77 1.57 -7.49 -4.17
N LEU A 78 2.77 -7.03 -4.51
CA LEU A 78 3.85 -7.84 -5.07
C LEU A 78 4.94 -8.05 -4.00
N PHE A 79 5.42 -9.28 -3.85
CA PHE A 79 6.42 -9.70 -2.87
C PHE A 79 7.65 -10.34 -3.52
#